data_AF-M0HIT2-F1
#
_entry.id   AF-M0HIT2-F1
#
_cell.length_a   1.000
_cell.length_b   1.000
_cell.length_c   1.000
_cell.angle_alpha   90.00
_cell.angle_beta   90.00
_cell.angle_gamma   90.00
#
_symmetry.space_group_name_H-M   'P 1'
#
loop_
_entity.id
_entity.type
_entity.pdbx_description
1 polymer ?
#
loop_
_entity_poly.entity_id
_entity_poly.type
_entity_poly.pdbx_seq_one_letter_code
_entity_poly.pdbx_strand_id
1 'polypeptide(L)'
;MPISTLPSAKKFEEKGHAEVEFVGFQYVGDQSTKTDHDIRRRVGYSGPPKFQQGQVYFALLPTFLDSDHVANSNMGVHALEARNDFEVIYDAERLAEALLERNYLPPEVFYEGFDRYKRRKVLEKLDLDDAGRVFAKDDEEPYRDQLRAIAGIERDEAADVSQQRADEYVSRFSRSGASEIVKLLRQDADEIDLRTAGLTDMAKYLTRFDPAVVETAVDVVDGEADADDLDRVRAEAADKNEDEDEADSDADSDGEE
;
A
#
# COMPACT_ATOMS: atom_id res chain seq x y z
N MET A 1 -5.93 2.83 7.32
CA MET A 1 -5.68 3.88 8.34
C MET A 1 -6.28 5.20 7.85
N PRO A 2 -6.80 6.09 8.71
CA PRO A 2 -7.34 7.38 8.27
C PRO A 2 -6.23 8.41 8.04
N ILE A 3 -6.34 9.19 6.98
CA ILE A 3 -5.50 10.37 6.78
C ILE A 3 -6.12 11.50 7.59
N SER A 4 -5.41 11.93 8.62
CA SER A 4 -5.90 12.97 9.50
C SER A 4 -5.79 14.34 8.83
N THR A 5 -6.68 15.27 9.18
CA THR A 5 -6.65 16.63 8.63
C THR A 5 -7.03 17.61 9.71
N LEU A 6 -6.29 18.71 9.82
CA LEU A 6 -6.66 19.79 10.72
C LEU A 6 -8.03 20.36 10.30
N PRO A 7 -9.03 20.50 11.21
CA PRO A 7 -10.40 20.83 10.82
C PRO A 7 -10.55 22.11 9.97
N SER A 8 -9.66 23.06 10.13
CA SER A 8 -9.67 24.33 9.39
C SER A 8 -8.76 24.34 8.15
N ALA A 9 -7.95 23.30 7.90
CA ALA A 9 -6.94 23.28 6.82
C ALA A 9 -7.55 23.57 5.44
N LYS A 10 -8.59 22.82 5.07
CA LYS A 10 -9.29 23.01 3.77
C LYS A 10 -9.81 24.43 3.59
N LYS A 11 -10.41 25.02 4.63
CA LYS A 11 -10.97 26.38 4.59
C LYS A 11 -9.88 27.45 4.47
N PHE A 12 -8.70 27.21 5.07
CA PHE A 12 -7.56 28.13 4.94
C PHE A 12 -6.93 28.05 3.55
N GLU A 13 -6.79 26.84 3.01
CA GLU A 13 -6.28 26.63 1.65
C GLU A 13 -7.20 27.23 0.58
N GLU A 14 -8.52 26.99 0.66
CA GLU A 14 -9.50 27.57 -0.29
C GLU A 14 -9.48 29.10 -0.32
N LYS A 15 -8.96 29.74 0.73
CA LYS A 15 -8.81 31.20 0.84
C LYS A 15 -7.40 31.69 0.52
N GLY A 16 -6.47 30.79 0.18
CA GLY A 16 -5.07 31.12 -0.08
C GLY A 16 -4.27 31.54 1.15
N HIS A 17 -4.74 31.20 2.36
CA HIS A 17 -4.07 31.55 3.61
C HIS A 17 -3.07 30.48 4.09
N ALA A 18 -3.11 29.29 3.48
CA ALA A 18 -2.22 28.20 3.80
C ALA A 18 -2.02 27.28 2.60
N GLU A 19 -0.86 26.65 2.53
CA GLU A 19 -0.60 25.53 1.63
C GLU A 19 -0.72 24.24 2.43
N VAL A 20 -1.60 23.33 2.01
CA VAL A 20 -1.82 22.04 2.70
C VAL A 20 -1.15 20.93 1.93
N GLU A 21 -0.27 20.21 2.63
CA GLU A 21 0.53 19.13 2.07
C GLU A 21 0.24 17.80 2.77
N PHE A 22 0.36 16.71 2.01
CA PHE A 22 0.35 15.36 2.56
C PHE A 22 1.73 15.03 3.12
N VAL A 23 1.77 14.71 4.41
CA VAL A 23 3.01 14.41 5.12
C VAL A 23 2.86 13.17 6.00
N GLY A 24 3.98 12.49 6.18
CA GLY A 24 4.17 11.44 7.15
C GLY A 24 4.81 12.02 8.41
N PHE A 25 4.58 11.41 9.55
CA PHE A 25 5.33 11.70 10.77
C PHE A 25 5.48 10.45 11.61
N GLN A 26 6.64 10.28 12.22
CA GLN A 26 6.94 9.13 13.05
C GLN A 26 7.53 9.55 14.39
N TYR A 27 7.26 8.75 15.41
CA TYR A 27 7.86 8.94 16.72
C TYR A 27 9.25 8.29 16.76
N VAL A 28 10.26 9.08 17.09
CA VAL A 28 11.69 8.68 17.08
C VAL A 28 12.35 8.73 18.46
N GLY A 29 11.56 8.98 19.52
CA GLY A 29 12.08 9.04 20.88
C GLY A 29 12.52 7.68 21.45
N ASP A 30 13.22 7.71 22.58
CA ASP A 30 13.89 6.53 23.16
C ASP A 30 12.95 5.44 23.72
N GLN A 31 11.68 5.76 23.92
CA GLN A 31 10.69 4.81 24.44
C GLN A 31 10.05 4.03 23.29
N SER A 32 9.63 2.78 23.53
CA SER A 32 8.92 1.99 22.50
C SER A 32 7.57 2.60 22.12
N THR A 33 6.92 3.29 23.05
CA THR A 33 5.66 4.00 22.79
C THR A 33 5.59 5.29 23.58
N LYS A 34 4.88 6.28 23.03
CA LYS A 34 4.60 7.56 23.68
C LYS A 34 3.11 7.86 23.64
N THR A 35 2.55 8.32 24.76
CA THR A 35 1.19 8.89 24.78
C THR A 35 1.28 10.40 24.73
N ASP A 36 0.68 11.01 23.71
CA ASP A 36 0.66 12.45 23.49
C ASP A 36 -0.72 12.93 23.05
N HIS A 37 -1.38 13.70 23.91
CA HIS A 37 -2.71 14.25 23.65
C HIS A 37 -2.66 15.59 22.90
N ASP A 38 -1.51 16.28 22.91
CA ASP A 38 -1.37 17.62 22.34
C ASP A 38 -1.26 17.57 20.82
N ILE A 39 -0.59 16.55 20.27
CA ILE A 39 -0.46 16.34 18.82
C ILE A 39 -1.82 16.30 18.13
N ARG A 40 -2.83 15.66 18.74
CA ARG A 40 -4.18 15.59 18.18
C ARG A 40 -4.79 16.97 17.92
N ARG A 41 -4.56 17.92 18.83
CA ARG A 41 -5.11 19.28 18.72
C ARG A 41 -4.30 20.16 17.77
N ARG A 42 -2.97 20.06 17.82
CA ARG A 42 -2.07 20.94 17.07
C ARG A 42 -1.89 20.55 15.61
N VAL A 43 -1.93 19.25 15.36
CA VAL A 43 -1.65 18.62 14.06
C VAL A 43 -2.95 18.10 13.44
N GLY A 44 -4.08 18.11 14.16
CA GLY A 44 -5.33 17.58 13.62
C GLY A 44 -5.34 16.07 13.46
N TYR A 45 -4.41 15.36 14.14
CA TYR A 45 -4.34 13.92 14.15
C TYR A 45 -5.56 13.33 14.88
N SER A 46 -6.41 12.60 14.15
CA SER A 46 -7.66 12.06 14.67
C SER A 46 -7.50 10.69 15.33
N GLY A 47 -6.36 10.01 15.09
CA GLY A 47 -6.05 8.68 15.61
C GLY A 47 -5.80 8.62 17.13
N PRO A 48 -5.46 7.42 17.66
CA PRO A 48 -5.19 7.21 19.07
C PRO A 48 -4.04 8.11 19.56
N PRO A 49 -4.08 8.67 20.78
CA PRO A 49 -2.98 9.49 21.31
C PRO A 49 -1.71 8.68 21.61
N LYS A 50 -1.63 7.41 21.20
CA LYS A 50 -0.50 6.52 21.46
C LYS A 50 0.27 6.31 20.16
N PHE A 51 1.53 6.70 20.18
CA PHE A 51 2.48 6.60 19.08
C PHE A 51 3.46 5.47 19.36
N GLN A 52 3.72 4.63 18.37
CA GLN A 52 4.71 3.56 18.43
C GLN A 52 5.98 4.02 17.71
N GLN A 53 7.14 3.67 18.27
CA GLN A 53 8.42 4.00 17.65
C GLN A 53 8.54 3.33 16.28
N GLY A 54 9.01 4.09 15.27
CA GLY A 54 9.17 3.60 13.89
C GLY A 54 7.86 3.45 13.11
N GLN A 55 6.69 3.65 13.72
CA GLN A 55 5.43 3.65 12.98
C GLN A 55 5.18 5.02 12.34
N VAL A 56 5.03 5.04 11.01
CA VAL A 56 4.67 6.27 10.26
C VAL A 56 3.17 6.54 10.30
N TYR A 57 2.80 7.75 10.70
CA TYR A 57 1.42 8.25 10.71
C TYR A 57 1.24 9.30 9.61
N PHE A 58 0.05 9.38 9.03
CA PHE A 58 -0.20 10.24 7.88
C PHE A 58 -1.19 11.36 8.19
N ALA A 59 -0.91 12.56 7.70
CA ALA A 59 -1.77 13.71 7.85
C ALA A 59 -1.68 14.71 6.69
N LEU A 60 -2.75 15.46 6.49
CA LEU A 60 -2.80 16.64 5.64
C LEU A 60 -2.67 17.88 6.52
N LEU A 61 -1.53 18.54 6.42
CA LEU A 61 -1.13 19.60 7.33
C LEU A 61 -0.74 20.86 6.56
N PRO A 62 -1.03 22.05 7.11
CA PRO A 62 -0.51 23.27 6.55
C PRO A 62 1.01 23.36 6.76
N THR A 63 1.76 23.56 5.68
CA THR A 63 3.22 23.75 5.65
C THR A 63 3.61 25.21 5.56
N PHE A 64 2.81 26.01 4.86
CA PHE A 64 2.88 27.47 4.86
C PHE A 64 1.63 28.06 5.50
N LEU A 65 1.82 29.08 6.33
CA LEU A 65 0.75 29.82 7.00
C LEU A 65 1.01 31.32 6.82
N ASP A 66 0.04 32.04 6.25
CA ASP A 66 0.05 33.50 6.21
C ASP A 66 0.17 34.06 7.64
N SER A 67 1.18 34.92 7.85
CA SER A 67 1.52 35.52 9.14
C SER A 67 0.37 36.32 9.77
N ASP A 68 -0.58 36.78 8.95
CA ASP A 68 -1.70 37.62 9.40
C ASP A 68 -2.95 36.81 9.82
N HIS A 69 -3.03 35.52 9.49
CA HIS A 69 -4.26 34.72 9.66
C HIS A 69 -4.14 33.55 10.64
N VAL A 70 -2.93 33.05 10.90
CA VAL A 70 -2.71 32.00 11.89
C VAL A 70 -1.57 32.40 12.81
N ALA A 71 -1.91 32.85 14.00
CA ALA A 71 -0.93 33.04 15.05
C ALA A 71 -0.34 31.68 15.48
N ASN A 72 0.95 31.54 15.24
CA ASN A 72 1.93 30.67 15.89
C ASN A 72 2.34 29.39 15.16
N SER A 73 3.66 29.29 15.07
CA SER A 73 4.57 28.13 14.96
C SER A 73 4.25 26.88 15.79
N ASN A 74 3.05 26.78 16.39
CA ASN A 74 2.62 25.73 17.31
C ASN A 74 1.50 24.86 16.73
N MET A 75 1.14 25.01 15.44
CA MET A 75 0.12 24.23 14.74
C MET A 75 0.63 23.76 13.36
N GLY A 76 -0.03 22.75 12.79
CA GLY A 76 0.35 22.19 11.50
C GLY A 76 1.68 21.45 11.57
N VAL A 77 2.47 21.54 10.49
CA VAL A 77 3.74 20.80 10.43
C VAL A 77 4.77 21.36 11.40
N HIS A 78 4.82 22.67 11.59
CA HIS A 78 5.73 23.31 12.56
C HIS A 78 5.55 22.82 14.00
N ALA A 79 4.34 22.37 14.37
CA ALA A 79 4.11 21.79 15.69
C ALA A 79 4.84 20.46 15.90
N LEU A 80 5.08 19.71 14.81
CA LEU A 80 5.87 18.48 14.81
C LEU A 80 7.37 18.82 14.74
N GLU A 81 7.75 19.73 13.82
CA GLU A 81 9.15 20.12 13.63
C GLU A 81 9.78 20.80 14.85
N ALA A 82 8.98 21.50 15.65
CA ALA A 82 9.44 22.09 16.91
C ALA A 82 9.80 21.05 17.98
N ARG A 83 9.62 19.76 17.70
CA ARG A 83 9.81 18.67 18.66
C ARG A 83 10.94 17.74 18.22
N ASN A 84 11.79 17.38 19.18
CA ASN A 84 12.93 16.48 18.92
C ASN A 84 12.54 14.99 18.94
N ASP A 85 11.32 14.67 19.34
CA ASP A 85 10.85 13.29 19.49
C ASP A 85 9.98 12.81 18.32
N PHE A 86 9.71 13.69 17.34
CA PHE A 86 9.02 13.36 16.11
C PHE A 86 9.85 13.76 14.91
N GLU A 87 9.80 12.93 13.87
CA GLU A 87 10.36 13.23 12.57
C GLU A 87 9.21 13.43 11.58
N VAL A 88 9.29 14.49 10.77
CA VAL A 88 8.35 14.74 9.68
C VAL A 88 8.98 14.23 8.38
N ILE A 89 8.18 13.49 7.62
CA ILE A 89 8.56 12.87 6.35
C ILE A 89 7.81 13.59 5.24
N TYR A 90 8.56 14.28 4.38
CA TYR A 90 8.06 14.96 3.18
C TYR A 90 8.38 14.21 1.89
N ASP A 91 9.38 13.33 1.96
CA ASP A 91 9.93 12.60 0.84
C ASP A 91 8.92 11.59 0.28
N ALA A 92 8.69 11.64 -1.04
CA ALA A 92 7.66 10.82 -1.67
C ALA A 92 8.01 9.33 -1.60
N GLU A 93 9.28 8.96 -1.77
CA GLU A 93 9.75 7.57 -1.71
C GLU A 93 9.49 6.97 -0.32
N ARG A 94 9.91 7.67 0.75
CA ARG A 94 9.65 7.23 2.13
C ARG A 94 8.17 7.20 2.50
N LEU A 95 7.36 8.09 1.92
CA LEU A 95 5.90 8.05 2.12
C LEU A 95 5.27 6.86 1.42
N ALA A 96 5.74 6.53 0.21
CA ALA A 96 5.27 5.39 -0.55
C ALA A 96 5.65 4.07 0.13
N GLU A 97 6.90 3.92 0.56
CA GLU A 97 7.38 2.78 1.36
C GLU A 97 6.50 2.60 2.62
N ALA A 98 6.28 3.68 3.37
CA ALA A 98 5.46 3.64 4.57
C ALA A 98 3.97 3.29 4.31
N LEU A 99 3.46 3.57 3.10
CA LEU A 99 2.12 3.14 2.68
C LEU A 99 2.12 1.66 2.31
N LEU A 100 3.17 1.17 1.64
CA LEU A 100 3.33 -0.24 1.25
C LEU A 100 3.49 -1.17 2.45
N GLU A 101 4.18 -0.74 3.51
CA GLU A 101 4.28 -1.48 4.78
C GLU A 101 2.92 -1.75 5.43
N ARG A 102 1.85 -1.08 4.99
CA ARG A 102 0.50 -1.28 5.52
C ARG A 102 -0.23 -2.40 4.77
N ASN A 103 -0.96 -3.19 5.55
CA ASN A 103 -1.85 -4.23 5.03
C ASN A 103 -2.95 -3.72 4.07
N TYR A 104 -3.31 -2.43 4.18
CA TYR A 104 -4.36 -1.77 3.41
C TYR A 104 -4.01 -0.29 3.22
N LEU A 105 -4.34 0.24 2.05
CA LEU A 105 -4.23 1.66 1.77
C LEU A 105 -5.28 2.48 2.56
N PRO A 106 -5.07 3.80 2.73
CA PRO A 106 -6.03 4.66 3.40
C PRO A 106 -7.45 4.64 2.78
N PRO A 107 -8.49 4.15 3.50
CA PRO A 107 -9.84 4.03 2.94
C PRO A 107 -10.45 5.34 2.47
N GLU A 108 -10.17 6.42 3.19
CA GLU A 108 -10.67 7.76 2.89
C GLU A 108 -10.09 8.37 1.61
N VAL A 109 -9.12 7.69 0.98
CA VAL A 109 -8.48 8.12 -0.28
C VAL A 109 -8.75 7.12 -1.40
N PHE A 110 -8.57 5.83 -1.14
CA PHE A 110 -8.52 4.82 -2.19
C PHE A 110 -9.86 4.08 -2.38
N TYR A 111 -10.65 3.92 -1.31
CA TYR A 111 -11.85 3.08 -1.30
C TYR A 111 -13.14 3.85 -1.64
N GLU A 112 -14.23 3.11 -1.84
CA GLU A 112 -15.56 3.70 -2.03
C GLU A 112 -15.94 4.69 -0.92
N GLY A 113 -16.47 5.85 -1.33
CA GLY A 113 -16.82 6.92 -0.40
C GLY A 113 -15.65 7.81 0.03
N PHE A 114 -14.51 7.71 -0.67
CA PHE A 114 -13.34 8.56 -0.41
C PHE A 114 -13.67 10.06 -0.38
N ASP A 115 -12.89 10.79 0.42
CA ASP A 115 -12.92 12.24 0.44
C ASP A 115 -12.13 12.77 -0.78
N ARG A 116 -12.83 13.41 -1.72
CA ARG A 116 -12.24 13.93 -2.97
C ARG A 116 -11.09 14.90 -2.73
N TYR A 117 -11.16 15.70 -1.66
CA TYR A 117 -10.13 16.64 -1.32
C TYR A 117 -8.87 15.91 -0.82
N LYS A 118 -9.05 14.92 0.06
CA LYS A 118 -7.92 14.13 0.57
C LYS A 118 -7.26 13.32 -0.53
N ARG A 119 -8.06 12.67 -1.37
CA ARG A 119 -7.55 11.89 -2.51
C ARG A 119 -6.68 12.73 -3.43
N ARG A 120 -7.20 13.88 -3.88
CA ARG A 120 -6.44 14.78 -4.75
C ARG A 120 -5.08 15.15 -4.14
N LYS A 121 -5.03 15.50 -2.86
CA LYS A 121 -3.78 15.89 -2.19
C LYS A 121 -2.77 14.76 -2.08
N VAL A 122 -3.24 13.52 -1.89
CA VAL A 122 -2.35 12.35 -1.82
C VAL A 122 -1.83 11.98 -3.19
N LEU A 123 -2.70 11.92 -4.20
CA LEU A 123 -2.30 11.61 -5.56
C LEU A 123 -1.33 12.67 -6.10
N GLU A 124 -1.61 13.95 -5.88
CA GLU A 124 -0.73 15.07 -6.28
C GLU A 124 0.64 15.01 -5.59
N LYS A 125 0.68 14.70 -4.28
CA LYS A 125 1.94 14.67 -3.53
C LYS A 125 2.83 13.49 -3.93
N LEU A 126 2.23 12.36 -4.25
CA LEU A 126 2.92 11.13 -4.62
C LEU A 126 3.06 10.96 -6.13
N ASP A 127 2.56 11.91 -6.92
CA ASP A 127 2.50 11.82 -8.39
C ASP A 127 1.86 10.52 -8.88
N LEU A 128 0.74 10.14 -8.25
CA LEU A 128 -0.01 8.92 -8.58
C LEU A 128 -1.08 9.19 -9.63
N ASP A 129 -1.17 8.30 -10.61
CA ASP A 129 -2.27 8.24 -11.56
C ASP A 129 -3.54 7.69 -10.91
N ASP A 130 -4.68 8.34 -11.19
CA ASP A 130 -5.98 7.92 -10.69
C ASP A 130 -6.47 6.68 -11.45
N ALA A 131 -6.13 5.50 -10.95
CA ALA A 131 -6.60 4.19 -11.43
C ALA A 131 -8.07 3.88 -11.08
N GLY A 132 -8.83 4.84 -10.55
CA GLY A 132 -10.23 4.67 -10.19
C GLY A 132 -10.47 4.20 -8.74
N ARG A 133 -11.68 3.70 -8.47
CA ARG A 133 -12.15 3.33 -7.12
C ARG A 133 -11.74 1.92 -6.76
N VAL A 134 -11.25 1.73 -5.54
CA VAL A 134 -10.99 0.41 -4.95
C VAL A 134 -12.28 -0.11 -4.29
N PHE A 135 -12.78 -1.27 -4.71
CA PHE A 135 -13.91 -1.95 -4.08
C PHE A 135 -13.46 -3.14 -3.23
N ALA A 136 -12.42 -3.84 -3.67
CA ALA A 136 -11.78 -4.97 -3.00
C ALA A 136 -10.26 -4.77 -2.88
N LYS A 137 -9.59 -5.62 -2.09
CA LYS A 137 -8.13 -5.54 -1.89
C LYS A 137 -7.35 -5.69 -3.20
N ASP A 138 -7.84 -6.52 -4.12
CA ASP A 138 -7.21 -6.76 -5.41
C ASP A 138 -7.29 -5.51 -6.32
N ASP A 139 -8.27 -4.64 -6.10
CA ASP A 139 -8.34 -3.34 -6.80
C ASP A 139 -7.32 -2.32 -6.24
N GLU A 140 -6.61 -2.62 -5.14
CA GLU A 140 -5.52 -1.77 -4.65
C GLU A 140 -4.25 -1.90 -5.50
N GLU A 141 -4.10 -3.01 -6.24
CA GLU A 141 -2.83 -3.39 -6.86
C GLU A 141 -2.27 -2.31 -7.79
N PRO A 142 -3.07 -1.65 -8.66
CA PRO A 142 -2.57 -0.56 -9.49
C PRO A 142 -1.95 0.60 -8.69
N TYR A 143 -2.49 0.90 -7.51
CA TYR A 143 -1.88 1.91 -6.63
C TYR A 143 -0.64 1.39 -5.93
N ARG A 144 -0.61 0.11 -5.55
CA ARG A 144 0.56 -0.50 -4.93
C ARG A 144 1.73 -0.57 -5.90
N ASP A 145 1.49 -0.87 -7.17
CA ASP A 145 2.52 -0.88 -8.22
C ASP A 145 3.13 0.52 -8.41
N GLN A 146 2.30 1.55 -8.55
CA GLN A 146 2.80 2.93 -8.63
C GLN A 146 3.59 3.33 -7.37
N LEU A 147 3.12 2.94 -6.17
CA LEU A 147 3.85 3.20 -4.92
C LEU A 147 5.19 2.46 -4.86
N ARG A 148 5.29 1.23 -5.39
CA ARG A 148 6.55 0.48 -5.48
C ARG A 148 7.53 1.18 -6.42
N ALA A 149 7.04 1.66 -7.56
CA ALA A 149 7.84 2.44 -8.51
C ALA A 149 8.39 3.71 -7.86
N ILE A 150 7.56 4.46 -7.13
CA ILE A 150 7.99 5.66 -6.39
C ILE A 150 9.00 5.31 -5.30
N ALA A 151 8.82 4.20 -4.58
CA ALA A 151 9.75 3.78 -3.54
C ALA A 151 11.05 3.15 -4.07
N GLY A 152 11.19 2.96 -5.40
CA GLY A 152 12.31 2.25 -6.00
C GLY A 152 12.41 0.79 -5.55
N ILE A 153 11.29 0.18 -5.14
CA ILE A 153 11.23 -1.20 -4.68
C ILE A 153 10.88 -2.08 -5.87
N GLU A 154 11.86 -2.87 -6.32
CA GLU A 154 11.61 -3.92 -7.32
C GLU A 154 10.58 -4.91 -6.76
N ARG A 155 9.68 -5.37 -7.63
CA ARG A 155 8.67 -6.37 -7.28
C ARG A 155 9.39 -7.68 -6.94
N ASP A 156 9.61 -7.92 -5.66
CA ASP A 156 10.07 -9.21 -5.19
C ASP A 156 8.90 -10.20 -5.35
N GLU A 157 8.89 -10.97 -6.44
CA GLU A 157 7.89 -12.01 -6.73
C GLU A 157 7.73 -12.99 -5.54
N ALA A 158 8.73 -13.09 -4.66
CA ALA A 158 8.66 -13.91 -3.45
C ALA A 158 7.92 -13.25 -2.27
N ALA A 159 7.72 -11.93 -2.27
CA ALA A 159 7.15 -11.14 -1.18
C ALA A 159 5.61 -11.02 -1.22
N ASP A 160 4.95 -11.59 -2.24
CA ASP A 160 3.48 -11.64 -2.35
C ASP A 160 2.79 -12.58 -1.35
N VAL A 161 3.47 -12.92 -0.25
CA VAL A 161 2.89 -13.66 0.87
C VAL A 161 1.93 -12.76 1.66
N SER A 162 0.75 -12.53 1.09
CA SER A 162 -0.37 -11.92 1.81
C SER A 162 -0.71 -12.79 3.01
N GLN A 163 -0.26 -12.39 4.21
CA GLN A 163 -0.48 -13.12 5.45
C GLN A 163 -1.97 -13.43 5.68
N GLN A 164 -2.86 -12.54 5.26
CA GLN A 164 -4.30 -12.75 5.31
C GLN A 164 -4.79 -13.84 4.35
N ARG A 165 -4.28 -13.91 3.12
CA ARG A 165 -4.60 -15.01 2.18
C ARG A 165 -4.01 -16.32 2.66
N ALA A 166 -2.78 -16.30 3.21
CA ALA A 166 -2.20 -17.47 3.83
C ALA A 166 -3.05 -17.97 5.02
N ASP A 167 -3.53 -17.08 5.89
CA ASP A 167 -4.41 -17.42 7.00
C ASP A 167 -5.78 -17.96 6.51
N GLU A 168 -6.33 -17.39 5.43
CA GLU A 168 -7.53 -17.88 4.76
C GLU A 168 -7.34 -19.30 4.21
N TYR A 169 -6.27 -19.55 3.46
CA TYR A 169 -5.95 -20.88 2.92
C TYR A 169 -5.66 -21.91 4.01
N VAL A 170 -5.02 -21.52 5.12
CA VAL A 170 -4.88 -22.38 6.30
C VAL A 170 -6.24 -22.76 6.89
N SER A 171 -7.20 -21.84 6.87
CA SER A 171 -8.55 -22.12 7.40
C SER A 171 -9.43 -22.93 6.44
N ARG A 172 -9.24 -22.74 5.13
CA ARG A 172 -10.06 -23.35 4.08
C ARG A 172 -9.60 -24.73 3.68
N PHE A 173 -8.28 -24.94 3.54
CA PHE A 173 -7.73 -26.19 3.02
C PHE A 173 -7.36 -27.18 4.12
N SER A 174 -7.59 -28.46 3.82
CA SER A 174 -6.95 -29.54 4.56
C SER A 174 -5.47 -29.65 4.17
N ARG A 175 -4.64 -30.22 5.05
CA ARG A 175 -3.21 -30.46 4.74
C ARG A 175 -3.01 -31.27 3.45
N SER A 176 -3.86 -32.28 3.21
CA SER A 176 -3.83 -33.07 1.99
C SER A 176 -4.25 -32.24 0.77
N GLY A 177 -5.33 -31.46 0.88
CA GLY A 177 -5.78 -30.58 -0.21
C GLY A 177 -4.72 -29.56 -0.61
N ALA A 178 -4.18 -28.82 0.37
CA ALA A 178 -3.08 -27.88 0.12
C ALA A 178 -1.86 -28.56 -0.53
N SER A 179 -1.53 -29.79 -0.13
CA SER A 179 -0.43 -30.54 -0.74
C SER A 179 -0.69 -30.90 -2.20
N GLU A 180 -1.93 -31.22 -2.58
CA GLU A 180 -2.28 -31.54 -3.96
C GLU A 180 -2.32 -30.29 -4.85
N ILE A 181 -2.89 -29.20 -4.35
CA ILE A 181 -2.88 -27.90 -5.04
C ILE A 181 -1.43 -27.44 -5.30
N VAL A 182 -0.57 -27.51 -4.28
CA VAL A 182 0.85 -27.14 -4.43
C VAL A 182 1.58 -28.04 -5.43
N LYS A 183 1.23 -29.33 -5.54
CA LYS A 183 1.83 -30.22 -6.55
C LYS A 183 1.49 -29.83 -7.98
N LEU A 184 0.29 -29.28 -8.21
CA LEU A 184 -0.14 -28.82 -9.52
C LEU A 184 0.55 -27.52 -9.91
N LEU A 185 0.74 -26.62 -8.95
CA LEU A 185 1.24 -25.27 -9.22
C LEU A 185 2.77 -25.17 -9.28
N ARG A 186 3.48 -25.95 -8.45
CA ARG A 186 4.95 -25.97 -8.44
C ARG A 186 5.50 -26.48 -9.77
N GLN A 187 6.56 -25.83 -10.24
CA GLN A 187 7.27 -26.27 -11.44
C GLN A 187 8.33 -27.31 -11.05
N ASP A 188 8.99 -27.10 -9.91
CA ASP A 188 10.02 -27.98 -9.36
C ASP A 188 9.68 -28.50 -7.96
N ALA A 189 10.16 -29.72 -7.68
CA ALA A 189 9.95 -30.35 -6.37
C ALA A 189 10.78 -29.69 -5.25
N ASP A 190 11.83 -28.95 -5.61
CA ASP A 190 12.76 -28.29 -4.69
C ASP A 190 12.23 -26.93 -4.21
N GLU A 191 11.21 -26.37 -4.86
CA GLU A 191 10.58 -25.10 -4.46
C GLU A 191 9.91 -25.20 -3.07
N ILE A 192 9.37 -26.37 -2.76
CA ILE A 192 8.80 -26.69 -1.45
C ILE A 192 8.80 -28.20 -1.19
N ASP A 193 9.50 -28.63 -0.14
CA ASP A 193 9.48 -30.03 0.30
C ASP A 193 8.19 -30.33 1.08
N LEU A 194 7.22 -30.92 0.37
CA LEU A 194 5.92 -31.33 0.91
C LEU A 194 6.00 -32.37 2.03
N ARG A 195 7.14 -33.06 2.22
CA ARG A 195 7.31 -34.04 3.31
C ARG A 195 7.52 -33.34 4.65
N THR A 196 8.21 -32.20 4.63
CA THR A 196 8.55 -31.42 5.83
C THR A 196 7.66 -30.20 6.00
N ALA A 197 7.08 -29.67 4.91
CA ALA A 197 6.22 -28.50 4.94
C ALA A 197 4.94 -28.74 5.75
N GLY A 198 4.62 -27.77 6.61
CA GLY A 198 3.34 -27.68 7.30
C GLY A 198 2.25 -27.06 6.41
N LEU A 199 1.00 -27.10 6.88
CA LEU A 199 -0.12 -26.47 6.19
C LEU A 199 0.11 -24.95 6.00
N THR A 200 0.67 -24.30 7.02
CA THR A 200 0.99 -22.86 6.95
C THR A 200 2.06 -22.56 5.91
N ASP A 201 3.07 -23.42 5.77
CA ASP A 201 4.13 -23.22 4.76
C ASP A 201 3.58 -23.39 3.35
N MET A 202 2.73 -24.40 3.14
CA MET A 202 2.03 -24.62 1.88
C MET A 202 1.08 -23.46 1.54
N ALA A 203 0.31 -22.97 2.51
CA ALA A 203 -0.58 -21.83 2.33
C ALA A 203 0.18 -20.55 1.95
N LYS A 204 1.34 -20.30 2.58
CA LYS A 204 2.23 -19.19 2.22
C LYS A 204 2.88 -19.35 0.85
N TYR A 205 3.09 -20.57 0.40
CA TYR A 205 3.57 -20.82 -0.95
C TYR A 205 2.48 -20.52 -1.99
N LEU A 206 1.23 -20.91 -1.73
CA LEU A 206 0.10 -20.66 -2.62
C LEU A 206 -0.18 -19.17 -2.86
N THR A 207 0.15 -18.28 -1.92
CA THR A 207 -0.06 -16.84 -2.10
C THR A 207 0.82 -16.20 -3.18
N ARG A 208 1.86 -16.91 -3.66
CA ARG A 208 2.72 -16.48 -4.78
C ARG A 208 2.04 -16.58 -6.14
N PHE A 209 0.94 -17.31 -6.22
CA PHE A 209 0.16 -17.43 -7.44
C PHE A 209 -1.03 -16.47 -7.39
N ASP A 210 -1.48 -16.06 -8.57
CA ASP A 210 -2.72 -15.32 -8.72
C ASP A 210 -3.89 -16.11 -8.10
N PRO A 211 -4.82 -15.46 -7.37
CA PRO A 211 -5.94 -16.14 -6.74
C PRO A 211 -6.76 -16.99 -7.71
N ALA A 212 -6.98 -16.52 -8.94
CA ALA A 212 -7.73 -17.26 -9.95
C ALA A 212 -7.00 -18.56 -10.34
N VAL A 213 -5.67 -18.52 -10.45
CA VAL A 213 -4.85 -19.72 -10.69
C VAL A 213 -4.97 -20.71 -9.53
N VAL A 214 -4.95 -20.24 -8.28
CA VAL A 214 -5.12 -21.10 -7.10
C VAL A 214 -6.51 -21.72 -7.07
N GLU A 215 -7.58 -20.95 -7.32
CA GLU A 215 -8.96 -21.46 -7.34
C GLU A 215 -9.16 -22.49 -8.45
N THR A 216 -8.65 -22.25 -9.67
CA THR A 216 -8.72 -23.24 -10.75
C THR A 216 -7.95 -24.52 -10.39
N ALA A 217 -6.83 -24.40 -9.67
CA ALA A 217 -6.13 -25.58 -9.17
C ALA A 217 -6.91 -26.34 -8.08
N VAL A 218 -7.73 -25.64 -7.27
CA VAL A 218 -8.69 -26.30 -6.36
C VAL A 218 -9.73 -27.07 -7.17
N ASP A 219 -10.33 -26.44 -8.17
CA ASP A 219 -11.36 -27.05 -9.02
C ASP A 219 -10.81 -28.29 -9.75
N VAL A 220 -9.55 -28.28 -10.17
CA VAL A 220 -8.89 -29.48 -10.74
C VAL A 220 -8.71 -30.59 -9.71
N VAL A 221 -8.35 -30.27 -8.47
CA VAL A 221 -8.22 -31.26 -7.38
C VAL A 221 -9.58 -31.87 -7.02
N ASP A 222 -10.63 -31.04 -6.98
CA ASP A 222 -12.00 -31.46 -6.67
C ASP A 222 -12.69 -32.15 -7.86
N GLY A 223 -12.09 -32.10 -9.05
CA GLY A 223 -12.58 -32.72 -10.28
C GLY A 223 -13.69 -31.94 -10.99
N GLU A 224 -13.78 -30.64 -10.69
CA GLU A 224 -14.72 -29.68 -11.28
C GLU A 224 -14.15 -28.97 -12.52
N ALA A 225 -12.83 -28.99 -12.70
CA ALA A 225 -12.12 -28.48 -13.88
C ALA A 225 -11.04 -29.46 -14.38
N ASP A 226 -10.58 -29.28 -15.62
CA ASP A 226 -9.50 -30.08 -16.20
C ASP A 226 -8.18 -29.29 -16.22
N ALA A 227 -7.05 -29.99 -16.38
CA ALA A 227 -5.72 -29.37 -16.41
C ALA A 227 -5.56 -28.29 -17.51
N ASP A 228 -6.27 -28.46 -18.64
CA ASP A 228 -6.26 -27.50 -19.74
C ASP A 228 -6.89 -26.15 -19.35
N ASP A 229 -7.79 -26.13 -18.35
CA ASP A 229 -8.36 -24.90 -17.82
C ASP A 229 -7.35 -24.16 -16.93
N LEU A 230 -6.59 -24.91 -16.13
CA LEU A 230 -5.51 -24.34 -15.31
C LEU A 230 -4.41 -23.72 -16.18
N ASP A 231 -3.99 -24.39 -17.25
CA ASP A 231 -2.97 -23.87 -18.17
C ASP A 231 -3.43 -22.58 -18.86
N ARG A 232 -4.71 -22.48 -19.20
CA ARG A 232 -5.29 -21.26 -19.79
C ARG A 232 -5.25 -20.09 -18.83
N VAL A 233 -5.72 -20.29 -17.59
CA VAL A 233 -5.72 -19.23 -16.56
C VAL A 233 -4.29 -18.83 -16.21
N ARG A 234 -3.35 -19.78 -16.20
CA ARG A 234 -1.93 -19.50 -15.98
C ARG A 234 -1.31 -18.66 -17.10
N ALA A 235 -1.65 -18.96 -18.36
CA ALA A 235 -1.20 -18.17 -19.51
C ALA A 235 -1.80 -16.76 -19.50
N GLU A 236 -3.10 -16.62 -19.22
CA GLU A 236 -3.75 -15.30 -19.09
C GLU A 236 -3.17 -14.47 -17.93
N ALA A 237 -2.78 -15.13 -16.83
CA ALA A 237 -2.11 -14.46 -15.72
C ALA A 237 -0.67 -14.03 -16.05
N ALA A 238 0.02 -14.75 -16.94
CA ALA A 238 1.35 -14.38 -17.42
C ALA A 238 1.29 -13.22 -18.44
N ASP A 239 0.32 -13.25 -19.37
CA ASP A 239 0.12 -12.22 -20.42
C ASP A 239 -0.21 -10.85 -19.81
N LYS A 240 -0.98 -10.82 -18.70
CA LYS A 240 -1.22 -9.59 -17.93
C LYS A 240 0.04 -8.94 -17.35
N ASN A 241 1.15 -9.67 -17.25
CA ASN A 241 2.42 -9.14 -16.78
C ASN A 241 3.37 -8.75 -17.94
N GLU A 242 3.11 -9.16 -19.19
CA GLU A 242 3.98 -8.88 -20.35
C GLU A 242 3.55 -7.62 -21.15
N ASP A 243 2.28 -7.21 -21.06
CA ASP A 243 1.77 -6.02 -21.77
C ASP A 243 2.32 -4.65 -21.25
N GLU A 244 3.15 -4.64 -20.20
CA GLU A 244 3.79 -3.42 -19.67
C GLU A 244 5.20 -3.15 -20.25
N ASP A 245 5.81 -4.09 -20.99
CA ASP A 245 7.20 -3.98 -21.46
C ASP A 245 7.37 -3.51 -22.92
N GLU A 246 6.30 -3.34 -23.72
CA GLU A 246 6.38 -2.91 -25.14
C GLU A 246 5.92 -1.48 -25.45
N ALA A 247 6.04 -0.54 -24.49
CA ALA A 247 5.69 0.86 -24.70
C ALA A 247 6.89 1.82 -24.62
N ASP A 248 8.10 1.43 -25.02
CA ASP A 248 9.20 2.41 -25.15
C ASP A 248 10.25 2.04 -26.22
N SER A 249 9.81 1.94 -27.48
CA SER A 249 10.73 2.15 -28.61
C SER A 249 9.96 2.64 -29.83
N ASP A 250 9.67 3.94 -29.91
CA ASP A 250 9.61 4.70 -31.17
C ASP A 250 9.28 6.17 -30.87
N ALA A 251 10.32 6.94 -30.57
CA ALA A 251 10.29 8.38 -30.81
C ALA A 251 11.70 8.81 -31.26
N ASP A 252 11.81 8.91 -32.58
CA ASP A 252 13.00 9.21 -33.35
C ASP A 252 13.77 10.44 -32.85
N SER A 253 15.08 10.23 -32.84
CA SER A 253 16.10 11.26 -32.95
C SER A 253 15.96 11.97 -34.30
N ASP A 254 15.39 13.17 -34.31
CA ASP A 254 15.63 14.15 -35.38
C ASP A 254 16.50 15.30 -34.85
N GLY A 255 17.81 15.08 -34.95
CA GLY A 255 18.80 16.14 -35.12
C GLY A 255 19.21 16.23 -36.60
N GLU A 256 19.74 17.39 -36.97
CA GLU A 256 20.10 17.88 -38.33
C GLU A 256 18.93 18.59 -39.04
N GLU A 257 18.96 19.89 -39.39
CA GLU A 257 20.05 20.84 -39.69
C GLU A 257 19.80 22.25 -39.11
#